data_AF-A0A9D4DMR4-F1
#
_entry.id   AF-A0A9D4DMR4-F1
#
_cell.length_a   1.000
_cell.length_b   1.000
_cell.length_c   1.000
_cell.angle_alpha   90.00
_cell.angle_beta   90.00
_cell.angle_gamma   90.00
#
_symmetry.space_group_name_H-M   'P 1'
#
loop_
_entity.id
_entity.type
_entity.pdbx_description
1 polymer ?
#
loop_
_entity_poly.entity_id
_entity_poly.type
_entity_poly.pdbx_seq_one_letter_code
_entity_poly.pdbx_strand_id
1 'polypeptide(L)'
;MAQLIATICLVLGASAAEGAIIAGSSLAGTTIENLALGTGYSVSMAMEVSNFTPYVLGDPKVTTNSGGITMSPKVIQPNYKEAMVATKTAYSTGGTFGVVSWEIAEKSRRIVVMWSVPYNHNFYSNWLAVGITKQNLNHDSGWADQMYYYGSNDQ
;
A
#
# COMPACT_ATOMS: atom_id res chain seq x y z
N MET A 1 -12.50 -18.58 13.24
CA MET A 1 -11.59 -18.68 12.08
C MET A 1 -10.68 -17.47 12.14
N ALA A 2 -9.37 -17.66 12.26
CA ALA A 2 -8.42 -16.58 12.48
C ALA A 2 -8.40 -15.65 11.26
N GLN A 3 -8.85 -14.42 11.46
CA GLN A 3 -8.80 -13.36 10.46
C GLN A 3 -7.37 -12.83 10.49
N LEU A 4 -6.56 -13.30 9.54
CA LEU A 4 -5.19 -12.82 9.44
C LEU A 4 -5.22 -11.45 8.75
N ILE A 5 -5.01 -10.43 9.56
CA ILE A 5 -5.12 -9.02 9.18
C ILE A 5 -3.72 -8.42 9.22
N ALA A 6 -3.28 -7.89 8.08
CA ALA A 6 -2.17 -6.96 8.05
C ALA A 6 -2.73 -5.53 7.94
N THR A 7 -2.64 -4.80 9.04
CA THR A 7 -2.80 -3.35 9.06
C THR A 7 -1.43 -2.72 8.88
N ILE A 8 -1.25 -1.96 7.81
CA ILE A 8 0.04 -1.33 7.50
C ILE A 8 -0.15 0.18 7.56
N CYS A 9 0.56 0.84 8.48
CA CYS A 9 0.61 2.29 8.54
C CYS A 9 1.96 2.76 7.99
N LEU A 10 1.92 3.48 6.88
CA LEU A 10 3.10 4.03 6.23
C LEU A 10 3.14 5.56 6.42
N VAL A 11 4.23 6.05 7.01
CA VAL A 11 4.50 7.47 7.21
C VAL A 11 5.56 7.92 6.21
N LEU A 12 5.20 8.85 5.32
CA LEU A 12 6.09 9.38 4.29
C LEU A 12 6.59 10.78 4.68
N GLY A 13 7.86 10.86 5.11
CA GLY A 13 8.52 12.10 5.51
C GLY A 13 8.94 12.11 6.99
N ALA A 14 9.84 13.03 7.35
CA ALA A 14 10.22 13.32 8.73
C ALA A 14 10.01 14.82 8.99
N SER A 15 9.14 15.17 9.93
CA SER A 15 9.10 16.54 10.45
C SER A 15 8.69 16.54 11.93
N ALA A 16 9.44 17.28 12.74
CA ALA A 16 9.29 17.41 14.19
C ALA A 16 8.11 18.32 14.62
N ALA A 17 7.16 18.56 13.72
CA ALA A 17 5.91 19.22 14.03
C ALA A 17 4.78 18.21 13.73
N GLU A 18 4.36 17.47 14.77
CA GLU A 18 3.17 16.63 14.74
C GLU A 18 1.92 17.52 14.68
N GLY A 19 1.68 18.13 13.51
CA GLY A 19 0.34 18.54 13.14
C GLY A 19 -0.51 17.28 12.98
N ALA A 20 -1.71 17.26 13.56
CA ALA A 20 -2.64 16.16 13.39
C ALA A 20 -2.87 15.91 11.90
N ILE A 21 -2.50 14.71 11.42
CA ILE A 21 -2.72 14.33 10.02
C ILE A 21 -4.22 14.22 9.73
N ILE A 22 -4.68 14.79 8.62
CA ILE A 22 -6.10 14.85 8.28
C ILE A 22 -6.52 13.56 7.60
N ALA A 23 -7.55 12.91 8.14
CA ALA A 23 -8.17 11.75 7.48
C ALA A 23 -8.83 12.19 6.17
N GLY A 24 -8.39 11.59 5.07
CA GLY A 24 -8.99 11.77 3.77
C GLY A 24 -10.30 10.99 3.60
N SER A 25 -10.83 11.03 2.39
CA SER A 25 -12.17 10.53 2.10
C SER A 25 -12.31 9.01 2.22
N SER A 26 -11.23 8.23 2.03
CA SER A 26 -11.23 6.77 2.25
C SER A 26 -11.38 6.37 3.73
N LEU A 27 -11.10 7.28 4.65
CA LEU A 27 -11.16 7.06 6.10
C LEU A 27 -12.34 7.79 6.76
N ALA A 28 -13.26 8.35 5.97
CA ALA A 28 -14.41 9.07 6.48
C ALA A 28 -15.37 8.14 7.26
N GLY A 29 -15.53 8.39 8.56
CA GLY A 29 -16.44 7.64 9.43
C GLY A 29 -16.02 6.18 9.67
N THR A 30 -14.77 5.83 9.40
CA THR A 30 -14.25 4.46 9.56
C THR A 30 -12.83 4.48 10.12
N THR A 31 -12.32 3.30 10.47
CA THR A 31 -10.94 3.09 10.92
C THR A 31 -10.27 2.07 9.99
N ILE A 32 -8.93 2.06 9.96
CA ILE A 32 -8.20 1.07 9.16
C ILE A 32 -8.51 -0.38 9.59
N GLU A 33 -8.77 -0.59 10.87
CA GLU A 33 -9.20 -1.90 11.42
C GLU A 33 -10.58 -2.29 10.91
N ASN A 34 -11.56 -1.38 10.94
CA ASN A 34 -12.89 -1.63 10.40
C ASN A 34 -12.85 -1.93 8.90
N LEU A 35 -11.97 -1.25 8.16
CA LEU A 35 -11.74 -1.54 6.74
C LEU A 35 -11.15 -2.93 6.51
N ALA A 36 -10.16 -3.35 7.31
CA ALA A 36 -9.57 -4.68 7.20
C ALA A 36 -10.57 -5.79 7.58
N LEU A 37 -11.33 -5.57 8.65
CA LEU A 37 -12.29 -6.51 9.22
C LEU A 37 -13.56 -6.65 8.37
N GLY A 38 -14.02 -5.53 7.78
CA GLY A 38 -15.28 -5.43 7.05
C GLY A 38 -15.29 -6.08 5.66
N THR A 39 -14.18 -6.69 5.23
CA THR A 39 -14.07 -7.29 3.89
C THR A 39 -14.84 -8.61 3.75
N GLY A 40 -15.02 -9.36 4.85
CA GLY A 40 -15.59 -10.71 4.81
C GLY A 40 -14.65 -11.80 4.26
N TYR A 41 -13.40 -11.46 3.93
CA TYR A 41 -12.40 -12.41 3.44
C TYR A 41 -11.53 -12.94 4.58
N SER A 42 -11.05 -14.18 4.44
CA SER A 42 -10.13 -14.79 5.41
C SER A 42 -8.73 -14.19 5.40
N VAL A 43 -8.37 -13.48 4.32
CA VAL A 43 -7.12 -12.73 4.17
C VAL A 43 -7.46 -11.37 3.57
N SER A 44 -7.12 -10.32 4.30
CA SER A 44 -7.25 -8.93 3.88
C SER A 44 -6.02 -8.14 4.29
N MET A 45 -5.73 -7.11 3.50
CA MET A 45 -4.72 -6.10 3.76
C MET A 45 -5.42 -4.76 3.71
N ALA A 46 -5.25 -3.96 4.76
CA ALA A 46 -5.63 -2.56 4.76
C ALA A 46 -4.37 -1.72 5.00
N MET A 47 -4.11 -0.79 4.11
CA MET A 47 -2.95 0.10 4.16
C MET A 47 -3.43 1.53 4.35
N GLU A 48 -2.89 2.21 5.35
CA GLU A 48 -3.01 3.65 5.54
C GLU A 48 -1.69 4.31 5.13
N VAL A 49 -1.76 5.29 4.23
CA VAL A 49 -0.60 6.06 3.78
C VAL A 49 -0.77 7.51 4.21
N SER A 50 0.18 7.97 5.01
CA SER A 50 0.23 9.29 5.62
C SER A 50 1.27 10.15 4.90
N ASN A 51 0.83 11.23 4.24
CA ASN A 51 1.71 12.11 3.48
C ASN A 51 2.14 13.32 4.32
N PHE A 52 3.37 13.28 4.86
CA PHE A 52 4.00 14.41 5.52
C PHE A 52 4.97 15.17 4.61
N THR A 53 5.00 14.85 3.32
CA THR A 53 5.76 15.61 2.35
C THR A 53 4.98 16.86 1.94
N PRO A 54 5.65 17.93 1.47
CA PRO A 54 4.97 19.10 0.91
C PRO A 54 4.39 18.84 -0.49
N TYR A 55 4.53 17.61 -1.02
CA TYR A 55 4.14 17.27 -2.39
C TYR A 55 2.84 16.46 -2.40
N VAL A 56 2.08 16.60 -3.49
CA VAL A 56 0.92 15.74 -3.73
C VAL A 56 1.42 14.37 -4.17
N LEU A 57 0.90 13.30 -3.55
CA LEU A 57 1.07 11.94 -4.02
C LEU A 57 -0.04 11.64 -5.05
N GLY A 58 0.26 11.93 -6.32
CA GLY A 58 -0.66 11.86 -7.45
C GLY A 58 -0.65 10.53 -8.20
N ASP A 59 -1.47 10.43 -9.24
CA ASP A 59 -1.53 9.30 -10.20
C ASP A 59 -1.39 7.92 -9.52
N PRO A 60 -2.28 7.53 -8.60
CA PRO A 60 -2.16 6.27 -7.90
C PRO A 60 -2.28 5.10 -8.89
N LYS A 61 -1.27 4.22 -8.91
CA LYS A 61 -1.26 3.01 -9.74
C LYS A 61 -1.10 1.79 -8.88
N VAL A 62 -1.90 0.76 -9.16
CA VAL A 62 -1.91 -0.49 -8.43
C VAL A 62 -1.81 -1.67 -9.39
N THR A 63 -0.94 -2.62 -9.06
CA THR A 63 -0.75 -3.88 -9.79
C THR A 63 -0.84 -5.01 -8.78
N THR A 64 -1.70 -5.99 -9.05
CA THR A 64 -1.89 -7.16 -8.19
C THR A 64 -1.40 -8.42 -8.88
N ASN A 65 -0.44 -9.11 -8.28
CA ASN A 65 0.03 -10.42 -8.72
C ASN A 65 -0.84 -11.54 -8.10
N SER A 66 -1.45 -11.30 -6.94
CA SER A 66 -2.42 -12.20 -6.31
C SER A 66 -3.47 -11.45 -5.51
N GLY A 67 -4.70 -11.96 -5.50
CA GLY A 67 -5.84 -11.30 -4.85
C GLY A 67 -6.46 -10.20 -5.71
N GLY A 68 -7.15 -9.25 -5.08
CA GLY A 68 -7.81 -8.14 -5.75
C GLY A 68 -7.98 -6.91 -4.86
N ILE A 69 -8.22 -5.76 -5.49
CA ILE A 69 -8.42 -4.48 -4.80
C ILE A 69 -9.91 -4.29 -4.51
N THR A 70 -10.25 -4.10 -3.24
CA THR A 70 -11.64 -3.84 -2.79
C THR A 70 -11.86 -2.35 -2.53
N MET A 71 -10.82 -1.62 -2.12
CA MET A 71 -10.82 -0.16 -2.03
C MET A 71 -9.59 0.37 -2.75
N SER A 72 -9.81 1.11 -3.84
CA SER A 72 -8.73 1.65 -4.68
C SER A 72 -7.93 2.73 -3.95
N PRO A 73 -6.61 2.79 -4.17
CA PRO A 73 -5.78 3.88 -3.66
C PRO A 73 -6.23 5.23 -4.24
N LYS A 74 -6.07 6.29 -3.44
CA LYS A 74 -6.44 7.67 -3.80
C LYS A 74 -5.21 8.56 -3.89
N VAL A 75 -5.38 9.71 -4.55
CA VAL A 75 -4.44 10.82 -4.48
C VAL A 75 -4.36 11.32 -3.04
N ILE A 76 -3.16 11.58 -2.53
CA ILE A 76 -2.94 11.97 -1.14
C ILE A 76 -2.32 13.38 -1.09
N GLN A 77 -3.09 14.33 -0.58
CA GLN A 77 -2.65 15.72 -0.40
C GLN A 77 -1.59 15.84 0.72
N PRO A 78 -0.76 16.89 0.72
CA PRO A 78 0.12 17.18 1.86
C PRO A 78 -0.66 17.26 3.18
N ASN A 79 -0.18 16.59 4.22
CA ASN A 79 -0.81 16.46 5.54
C ASN A 79 -2.15 15.71 5.56
N TYR A 80 -2.45 14.95 4.51
CA TYR A 80 -3.57 14.02 4.49
C TYR A 80 -3.09 12.58 4.57
N LYS A 81 -4.00 11.72 5.02
CA LYS A 81 -3.85 10.28 4.92
C LYS A 81 -5.02 9.64 4.18
N GLU A 82 -4.73 8.64 3.37
CA GLU A 82 -5.73 7.85 2.66
C GLU A 82 -5.42 6.37 2.84
N ALA A 83 -6.43 5.53 2.64
CA ALA A 83 -6.36 4.10 2.78
C ALA A 83 -6.67 3.38 1.47
N MET A 84 -6.18 2.15 1.37
CA MET A 84 -6.58 1.18 0.36
C MET A 84 -6.77 -0.20 0.99
N VAL A 85 -7.54 -1.05 0.33
CA VAL A 85 -7.84 -2.40 0.81
C VAL A 85 -7.68 -3.40 -0.31
N ALA A 86 -6.92 -4.46 -0.03
CA ALA A 86 -6.79 -5.63 -0.90
C ALA A 86 -7.21 -6.91 -0.16
N THR A 87 -7.69 -7.88 -0.91
CA THR A 87 -8.17 -9.17 -0.39
C THR A 87 -7.65 -10.31 -1.22
N LYS A 88 -7.67 -11.52 -0.66
CA LYS A 88 -7.47 -12.74 -1.47
C LYS A 88 -8.58 -12.89 -2.52
N THR A 89 -8.31 -13.66 -3.56
CA THR A 89 -9.36 -14.12 -4.48
C THR A 89 -10.32 -15.05 -3.74
N ALA A 90 -11.62 -14.88 -3.95
CA ALA A 90 -12.65 -15.74 -3.34
C ALA A 90 -12.41 -17.21 -3.70
N TYR A 91 -12.62 -18.10 -2.73
CA TYR A 91 -12.46 -19.56 -2.88
C TYR A 91 -11.07 -20.05 -3.34
N SER A 92 -10.07 -19.16 -3.41
CA SER A 92 -8.68 -19.51 -3.71
C SER A 92 -7.93 -19.88 -2.43
N THR A 93 -6.81 -20.59 -2.54
CA THR A 93 -5.86 -20.83 -1.45
C THR A 93 -4.75 -19.77 -1.37
N GLY A 94 -4.73 -18.80 -2.29
CA GLY A 94 -3.77 -17.70 -2.31
C GLY A 94 -4.04 -16.61 -1.26
N GLY A 95 -3.02 -15.80 -0.99
CA GLY A 95 -3.10 -14.58 -0.19
C GLY A 95 -3.44 -13.35 -1.04
N THR A 96 -2.95 -12.17 -0.65
CA THR A 96 -2.91 -10.97 -1.50
C THR A 96 -1.47 -10.46 -1.63
N PHE A 97 -1.07 -10.12 -2.86
CA PHE A 97 0.28 -9.66 -3.18
C PHE A 97 0.22 -8.67 -4.34
N GLY A 98 0.92 -7.55 -4.21
CA GLY A 98 0.95 -6.53 -5.23
C GLY A 98 1.77 -5.30 -4.85
N VAL A 99 1.67 -4.29 -5.70
CA VAL A 99 2.36 -3.01 -5.56
C VAL A 99 1.38 -1.88 -5.79
N VAL A 100 1.48 -0.84 -4.97
CA VAL A 100 0.83 0.45 -5.17
C VAL A 100 1.90 1.53 -5.29
N SER A 101 1.67 2.53 -6.13
CA SER A 101 2.59 3.64 -6.27
C SER A 101 1.89 4.96 -6.49
N TRP A 102 2.55 6.04 -6.11
CA TRP A 102 2.11 7.42 -6.32
C TRP A 102 3.21 8.24 -6.94
N GLU A 103 2.85 9.11 -7.88
CA GLU A 103 3.75 10.08 -8.48
C GLU A 103 3.92 11.32 -7.62
N ILE A 104 5.18 11.75 -7.49
CA ILE A 104 5.55 13.10 -7.09
C ILE A 104 5.95 13.83 -8.37
N ALA A 105 4.99 14.50 -9.00
CA ALA A 105 5.16 15.09 -10.33
C ALA A 105 6.33 16.09 -10.36
N GLU A 106 6.49 16.88 -9.30
CA GLU A 106 7.54 17.90 -9.16
C GLU A 106 8.95 17.30 -9.03
N LYS A 107 9.05 16.00 -8.72
CA LYS A 107 10.32 15.28 -8.63
C LYS A 107 10.52 14.30 -9.79
N SER A 108 9.51 14.09 -10.62
CA SER A 108 9.47 13.06 -11.66
C SER A 108 9.87 11.70 -11.08
N ARG A 109 9.35 11.38 -9.88
CA ARG A 109 9.63 10.13 -9.16
C ARG A 109 8.32 9.55 -8.66
N ARG A 110 8.32 8.26 -8.39
CA ARG A 110 7.20 7.58 -7.73
C ARG A 110 7.63 6.98 -6.41
N ILE A 111 6.76 7.10 -5.41
CA ILE A 111 6.83 6.27 -4.21
C ILE A 111 6.13 4.97 -4.55
N VAL A 112 6.76 3.85 -4.22
CA VAL A 112 6.28 2.50 -4.52
C VAL A 112 6.22 1.72 -3.23
N VAL A 113 5.12 1.03 -2.98
CA VAL A 113 4.87 0.21 -1.80
C VAL A 113 4.42 -1.16 -2.25
N MET A 114 5.18 -2.19 -1.90
CA MET A 114 4.84 -3.59 -2.14
C MET A 114 4.25 -4.19 -0.86
N TRP A 115 3.16 -4.94 -0.99
CA TRP A 115 2.62 -5.75 0.09
C TRP A 115 2.55 -7.22 -0.32
N SER A 116 2.82 -8.12 0.63
CA SER A 116 2.57 -9.56 0.51
C SER A 116 1.97 -10.07 1.81
N VAL A 117 0.75 -10.60 1.74
CA VAL A 117 0.02 -11.19 2.86
C VAL A 117 -0.40 -12.59 2.45
N PRO A 118 0.36 -13.65 2.82
CA PRO A 118 0.07 -15.01 2.41
C PRO A 118 -1.16 -15.57 3.13
N TYR A 119 -1.75 -16.62 2.57
CA TYR A 119 -2.82 -17.37 3.24
C TYR A 119 -2.29 -18.31 4.33
N ASN A 120 -1.11 -18.91 4.09
CA ASN A 120 -0.54 -19.93 4.97
C ASN A 120 0.73 -19.42 5.67
N HIS A 121 0.64 -19.26 6.98
CA HIS A 121 1.73 -18.76 7.83
C HIS A 121 2.68 -19.84 8.35
N ASN A 122 2.41 -21.12 8.06
CA ASN A 122 3.35 -22.19 8.41
C ASN A 122 4.62 -22.12 7.55
N PHE A 123 4.54 -21.53 6.36
CA PHE A 123 5.65 -21.46 5.40
C PHE A 123 6.01 -20.03 4.97
N TYR A 124 5.12 -19.05 5.17
CA TYR A 124 5.28 -17.70 4.67
C TYR A 124 4.97 -16.66 5.75
N SER A 125 5.53 -15.46 5.59
CA SER A 125 5.30 -14.31 6.47
C SER A 125 4.76 -13.12 5.67
N ASN A 126 4.19 -12.15 6.37
CA ASN A 126 3.82 -10.88 5.76
C ASN A 126 5.10 -10.12 5.37
N TRP A 127 5.10 -9.52 4.18
CA TRP A 127 6.16 -8.64 3.71
C TRP A 127 5.61 -7.29 3.28
N LEU A 128 6.39 -6.26 3.59
CA LEU A 128 6.17 -4.88 3.15
C LEU A 128 7.51 -4.34 2.67
N ALA A 129 7.51 -3.72 1.51
CA ALA A 129 8.66 -2.95 1.06
C ALA A 129 8.20 -1.58 0.57
N VAL A 130 9.06 -0.58 0.72
CA VAL A 130 8.82 0.81 0.32
C VAL A 130 10.05 1.29 -0.43
N GLY A 131 9.85 1.95 -1.57
CA GLY A 131 10.91 2.48 -2.41
C GLY A 131 10.52 3.81 -3.05
N ILE A 132 11.53 4.53 -3.54
CA ILE A 132 11.34 5.71 -4.37
C ILE A 132 12.07 5.45 -5.67
N THR A 133 11.40 5.66 -6.80
CA THR A 133 12.01 5.41 -8.10
C THR A 133 13.11 6.43 -8.43
N LYS A 134 13.99 6.05 -9.37
CA LYS A 134 14.85 7.00 -10.07
C LYS A 134 13.99 8.04 -10.80
N GLN A 135 14.57 9.21 -11.03
CA GLN A 135 13.90 10.26 -11.80
C GLN A 135 13.54 9.76 -13.20
N ASN A 136 12.35 10.11 -13.66
CA ASN A 136 11.77 9.75 -14.96
C ASN A 136 11.48 8.26 -15.16
N LEU A 137 11.54 7.45 -14.10
CA LEU A 137 11.08 6.06 -14.13
C LEU A 137 9.58 6.03 -13.78
N ASN A 138 8.74 6.05 -14.82
CA ASN A 138 7.31 6.35 -14.67
C ASN A 138 6.42 5.11 -14.50
N HIS A 139 6.88 3.92 -14.89
CA HIS A 139 6.14 2.67 -14.67
C HIS A 139 7.01 1.46 -15.00
N ASP A 140 7.04 0.44 -14.14
CA ASP A 140 7.63 -0.86 -14.44
C ASP A 140 6.75 -1.99 -13.89
N SER A 141 6.37 -2.93 -14.76
CA SER A 141 5.64 -4.15 -14.37
C SER A 141 6.46 -5.06 -13.44
N GLY A 142 7.78 -4.87 -13.36
CA GLY A 142 8.71 -5.65 -12.55
C GLY A 142 8.85 -5.20 -11.10
N TRP A 143 8.22 -4.09 -10.66
CA TRP A 143 8.43 -3.58 -9.30
C TRP A 143 8.04 -4.57 -8.19
N ALA A 144 7.02 -5.41 -8.41
CA ALA A 144 6.60 -6.40 -7.42
C ALA A 144 7.73 -7.40 -7.13
N ASP A 145 8.32 -7.96 -8.19
CA ASP A 145 9.42 -8.91 -8.09
C ASP A 145 10.71 -8.21 -7.64
N GLN A 146 10.99 -7.00 -8.15
CA GLN A 146 12.11 -6.17 -7.72
C GLN A 146 12.11 -5.97 -6.21
N MET A 147 10.98 -5.50 -5.67
CA MET A 147 10.86 -5.18 -4.25
C MET A 147 10.79 -6.42 -3.35
N TYR A 148 10.35 -7.56 -3.88
CA TYR A 148 10.22 -8.80 -3.12
C TYR A 148 11.50 -9.65 -3.11
N TYR A 149 12.20 -9.77 -4.25
CA TYR A 149 13.37 -10.64 -4.39
C TYR A 149 14.71 -9.92 -4.41
N TYR A 150 14.77 -8.70 -4.97
CA TYR A 150 16.04 -8.04 -5.32
C TYR A 150 16.34 -6.81 -4.46
N GLY A 151 15.33 -6.23 -3.80
CA GLY A 151 15.47 -5.05 -2.96
C GLY A 151 15.96 -3.83 -3.76
N SER A 152 16.97 -3.13 -3.24
CA SER A 152 17.57 -1.96 -3.88
C SER A 152 18.61 -2.27 -4.96
N ASN A 153 18.78 -3.54 -5.34
CA ASN A 153 19.70 -3.93 -6.40
C ASN A 153 19.06 -3.62 -7.75
N ASP A 154 19.17 -2.38 -8.21
CA ASP A 154 18.69 -1.97 -9.53
C ASP A 154 19.37 -2.81 -10.62
N GLN A 155 18.59 -3.59 -11.38
CA GLN A 155 19.00 -4.15 -12.67
C GLN A 155 18.84 -3.10 -13.78
#